data_AF-A0A1D6HR28-F1
#
_entry.id   AF-A0A1D6HR28-F1
#
_cell.length_a   1.000
_cell.length_b   1.000
_cell.length_c   1.000
_cell.angle_alpha   90.00
_cell.angle_beta   90.00
_cell.angle_gamma   90.00
#
_symmetry.space_group_name_H-M   'P 1'
#
loop_
_entity.id
_entity.type
_entity.pdbx_description
1 polymer ?
#
loop_
_entity_poly.entity_id
_entity_poly.type
_entity_poly.pdbx_seq_one_letter_code
_entity_poly.pdbx_strand_id
1 'polypeptide(L)'
;MFRKYFRWALTHPSTDLEDEKLKRHMKPDFLDMVPWYSGTSADLFKTAFDLMVSVTLFVGRFDMRMMQAAMKGPTGNTPNDDLLYDHFNEREDLWFDFVADTGDGGNSSYTVARLLAQPSIRTVIGGSMHTLPRGNLLIIGGDLAYPNPSSFTYERRFFRPFEYALQPPPWYRDEHIALDKPELPPGVSKMTEYDGPQCFIIPGNHDWFDGLHTFMRYICHKSWLGGWFLPQKKSYFALHLPKGWWIFGLDLSLHGDVDVYQFKFFADVCQNKVHFLRLLIFFFLTSLGTWKLKVIFTDLID
;
A
#
# COMPACT_ATOMS: atom_id res chain seq x y z
N MET A 1 -53.29 -27.65 56.91
CA MET A 1 -52.33 -26.82 57.67
C MET A 1 -50.95 -27.04 57.05
N PHE A 2 -50.20 -25.96 56.78
CA PHE A 2 -48.86 -25.86 56.18
C PHE A 2 -48.66 -25.94 54.65
N ARG A 3 -48.51 -24.73 54.10
CA ARG A 3 -47.85 -24.35 52.82
C ARG A 3 -46.37 -24.78 52.81
N LYS A 4 -45.86 -25.16 51.63
CA LYS A 4 -44.50 -24.80 51.19
C LYS A 4 -44.49 -24.56 49.68
N TYR A 5 -44.34 -23.29 49.32
CA TYR A 5 -44.01 -22.81 47.98
C TYR A 5 -42.56 -23.14 47.67
N PHE A 6 -42.28 -23.69 46.48
CA PHE A 6 -40.98 -23.56 45.84
C PHE A 6 -41.20 -22.97 44.44
N ARG A 7 -41.01 -21.66 44.33
CA ARG A 7 -40.80 -20.99 43.05
C ARG A 7 -39.37 -21.28 42.61
N TRP A 8 -39.20 -21.94 41.47
CA TRP A 8 -37.93 -21.90 40.76
C TRP A 8 -37.82 -20.55 40.07
N ALA A 9 -37.00 -19.67 40.64
CA ALA A 9 -36.49 -18.51 39.93
C ALA A 9 -35.39 -19.01 38.98
N LEU A 10 -35.70 -19.07 37.69
CA LEU A 10 -34.68 -19.15 36.64
C LEU A 10 -33.97 -17.78 36.59
N THR A 11 -32.93 -17.63 37.39
CA THR A 11 -31.93 -16.58 37.17
C THR A 11 -31.24 -16.90 35.85
N HIS A 12 -31.58 -16.16 34.80
CA HIS A 12 -30.83 -16.18 33.56
C HIS A 12 -29.41 -15.67 33.88
N PRO A 13 -28.35 -16.44 33.60
CA PRO A 13 -27.00 -15.91 33.69
C PRO A 13 -26.86 -14.82 32.62
N SER A 14 -26.64 -13.59 33.08
CA SER A 14 -26.10 -12.43 32.37
C SER A 14 -25.87 -12.59 30.85
N THR A 15 -26.91 -12.29 30.07
CA THR A 15 -26.82 -12.07 28.61
C THR A 15 -25.73 -11.05 28.24
N ASP A 16 -25.45 -10.09 29.14
CA ASP A 16 -24.47 -9.04 28.93
C ASP A 16 -23.02 -9.54 28.80
N LEU A 17 -22.65 -10.63 29.47
CA LEU A 17 -21.28 -11.19 29.42
C LEU A 17 -21.03 -12.01 28.16
N GLU A 18 -22.06 -12.69 27.64
CA GLU A 18 -21.98 -13.39 26.35
C GLU A 18 -22.03 -12.40 25.19
N ASP A 19 -22.87 -11.36 25.27
CA ASP A 19 -22.90 -10.26 24.30
C ASP A 19 -21.61 -9.45 24.30
N GLU A 20 -20.99 -9.18 25.45
CA GLU A 20 -19.65 -8.56 25.52
C GLU A 20 -18.59 -9.46 24.89
N LYS A 21 -18.63 -10.78 25.15
CA LYS A 21 -17.70 -11.73 24.52
C LYS A 21 -17.90 -11.80 23.01
N LEU A 22 -19.14 -11.82 22.53
CA LEU A 22 -19.45 -11.78 21.09
C LEU A 22 -18.98 -10.46 20.47
N LYS A 23 -19.26 -9.32 21.12
CA LYS A 23 -18.80 -7.99 20.67
C LYS A 23 -17.28 -7.87 20.67
N ARG A 24 -16.58 -8.46 21.64
CA ARG A 24 -15.10 -8.57 21.64
C ARG A 24 -14.59 -9.43 20.49
N HIS A 25 -15.30 -10.49 20.11
CA HIS A 25 -14.96 -11.30 18.93
C HIS A 25 -15.30 -10.60 17.61
N MET A 26 -16.22 -9.62 17.61
CA MET A 26 -16.59 -8.83 16.42
C MET A 26 -15.73 -7.58 16.22
N LYS A 27 -15.08 -7.07 17.27
CA LYS A 27 -14.20 -5.91 17.14
C LYS A 27 -12.88 -6.34 16.49
N PRO A 28 -12.42 -5.68 15.42
CA PRO A 28 -11.11 -5.96 14.85
C PRO A 28 -10.03 -5.78 15.92
N ASP A 29 -9.18 -6.78 16.10
CA ASP A 29 -8.03 -6.73 17.00
C ASP A 29 -6.87 -6.01 16.30
N PHE A 30 -6.94 -4.68 16.36
CA PHE A 30 -5.95 -3.77 15.79
C PHE A 30 -4.93 -3.35 16.86
N LEU A 31 -3.67 -3.24 16.44
CA LEU A 31 -2.63 -2.71 17.31
C LEU A 31 -2.85 -1.23 17.59
N ASP A 32 -2.55 -0.83 18.82
CA ASP A 32 -2.54 0.56 19.24
C ASP A 32 -1.45 1.37 18.50
N MET A 33 -1.57 2.69 18.60
CA MET A 33 -0.61 3.67 18.09
C MET A 33 0.81 3.31 18.53
N VAL A 34 1.81 3.54 17.67
CA VAL A 34 3.20 3.33 18.08
C VAL A 34 3.55 4.31 19.20
N PRO A 35 4.10 3.82 20.32
CA PRO A 35 4.42 4.63 21.49
C PRO A 35 5.69 5.47 21.31
N TRP A 36 5.73 6.37 20.33
CA TRP A 36 6.93 7.17 19.99
C TRP A 36 7.52 7.93 21.17
N TYR A 37 6.68 8.37 22.11
CA TYR A 37 7.07 9.21 23.25
C TYR A 37 6.91 8.54 24.62
N SER A 38 6.31 7.35 24.71
CA SER A 38 6.06 6.72 25.99
C SER A 38 7.24 5.85 26.43
N GLY A 39 8.32 6.49 26.89
CA GLY A 39 9.21 6.03 27.98
C GLY A 39 9.96 4.70 27.89
N THR A 40 9.55 3.69 27.13
CA THR A 40 10.39 2.54 26.79
C THR A 40 11.32 2.97 25.69
N SER A 41 12.41 3.60 26.10
CA SER A 41 13.63 3.85 25.31
C SER A 41 13.99 2.67 24.40
N ALA A 42 13.61 1.43 24.75
CA ALA A 42 13.80 0.26 23.92
C ALA A 42 13.35 0.40 22.45
N ASP A 43 12.18 0.93 22.13
CA ASP A 43 11.72 0.95 20.72
C ASP A 43 12.37 2.06 19.92
N LEU A 44 12.52 3.26 20.48
CA LEU A 44 13.24 4.34 19.82
C LEU A 44 14.74 4.03 19.69
N PHE A 45 15.36 3.45 20.73
CA PHE A 45 16.75 3.01 20.67
C PHE A 45 16.93 1.79 19.76
N LYS A 46 15.96 0.88 19.69
CA LYS A 46 15.99 -0.24 18.75
C LYS A 46 15.82 0.26 17.31
N THR A 47 14.90 1.18 17.03
CA THR A 47 14.79 1.80 15.71
C THR A 47 16.05 2.57 15.35
N ALA A 48 16.64 3.34 16.29
CA ALA A 48 17.90 4.03 16.06
C ALA A 48 19.09 3.07 15.87
N PHE A 49 19.12 1.96 16.61
CA PHE A 49 20.14 0.91 16.50
C PHE A 49 19.98 0.10 15.22
N ASP A 50 18.76 -0.30 14.86
CA ASP A 50 18.42 -0.99 13.63
C ASP A 50 18.70 -0.07 12.43
N LEU A 51 18.39 1.22 12.51
CA LEU A 51 18.79 2.23 11.52
C LEU A 51 20.31 2.32 11.42
N MET A 52 21.03 2.40 12.55
CA MET A 52 22.49 2.45 12.56
C MET A 52 23.11 1.18 11.98
N VAL A 53 22.60 0.00 12.33
CA VAL A 53 23.04 -1.31 11.83
C VAL A 53 22.71 -1.43 10.34
N SER A 54 21.50 -1.06 9.93
CA SER A 54 21.07 -1.06 8.53
C SER A 54 21.98 -0.14 7.71
N VAL A 55 22.14 1.12 8.11
CA VAL A 55 22.99 2.11 7.43
C VAL A 55 24.45 1.68 7.40
N THR A 56 25.00 1.15 8.51
CA THR A 56 26.44 0.88 8.63
C THR A 56 26.84 -0.47 8.05
N LEU A 57 25.98 -1.48 8.12
CA LEU A 57 26.33 -2.87 7.73
C LEU A 57 25.64 -3.33 6.45
N PHE A 58 24.37 -2.96 6.23
CA PHE A 58 23.53 -3.60 5.21
C PHE A 58 23.20 -2.72 4.00
N VAL A 59 23.02 -1.41 4.14
CA VAL A 59 22.57 -0.51 3.04
C VAL A 59 23.57 -0.43 1.89
N GLY A 60 24.88 -0.51 2.17
CA GLY A 60 25.90 -0.61 1.12
C GLY A 60 26.08 -2.01 0.50
N ARG A 61 25.42 -3.06 1.04
CA ARG A 61 25.66 -4.47 0.67
C ARG A 61 24.41 -5.26 0.26
N PHE A 62 23.21 -4.79 0.61
CA PHE A 62 21.93 -5.48 0.41
C PHE A 62 20.86 -4.50 -0.10
N ASP A 63 21.14 -3.85 -1.24
CA ASP A 63 20.12 -3.14 -2.01
C ASP A 63 19.35 -4.15 -2.86
N MET A 64 18.09 -4.40 -2.52
CA MET A 64 17.25 -5.36 -3.23
C MET A 64 16.98 -4.94 -4.68
N ARG A 65 16.99 -3.64 -5.01
CA ARG A 65 16.87 -3.16 -6.40
C ARG A 65 18.07 -3.64 -7.21
N MET A 66 19.27 -3.49 -6.66
CA MET A 66 20.52 -3.98 -7.28
C MET A 66 20.54 -5.50 -7.42
N MET A 67 20.12 -6.23 -6.37
CA MET A 67 20.04 -7.70 -6.41
C MET A 67 19.08 -8.15 -7.51
N GLN A 68 17.90 -7.53 -7.59
CA GLN A 68 16.93 -7.85 -8.62
C GLN A 68 17.41 -7.50 -10.04
N ALA A 69 18.18 -6.42 -10.20
CA ALA A 69 18.79 -6.07 -11.49
C ALA A 69 19.87 -7.10 -11.88
N ALA A 70 20.65 -7.58 -10.92
CA ALA A 70 21.71 -8.57 -11.13
C ALA A 70 21.19 -10.00 -11.37
N MET A 71 20.03 -10.37 -10.81
CA MET A 71 19.43 -11.69 -11.00
C MET A 71 18.71 -11.88 -12.34
N LYS A 72 18.47 -10.81 -13.13
CA LYS A 72 17.95 -10.94 -14.49
C LYS A 72 19.04 -11.52 -15.40
N GLY A 73 18.86 -12.78 -15.81
CA GLY A 73 19.72 -13.45 -16.80
C GLY A 73 19.58 -12.88 -18.22
N PRO A 74 20.36 -13.38 -19.20
CA PRO A 74 20.46 -12.81 -20.56
C PRO A 74 19.19 -12.92 -21.42
N THR A 75 18.15 -13.59 -20.94
CA THR A 75 16.96 -13.93 -21.73
C THR A 75 15.82 -12.92 -21.50
N GLY A 76 15.78 -11.90 -22.35
CA GLY A 76 14.68 -11.76 -23.31
C GLY A 76 13.36 -11.11 -22.89
N ASN A 77 13.38 -9.90 -22.31
CA ASN A 77 12.32 -8.90 -22.54
C ASN A 77 12.92 -7.48 -22.41
N THR A 78 12.36 -6.51 -23.14
CA THR A 78 12.72 -5.09 -23.02
C THR A 78 12.57 -4.65 -21.55
N PRO A 79 13.57 -3.96 -20.95
CA PRO A 79 13.58 -3.66 -19.51
C PRO A 79 12.34 -2.94 -18.96
N ASN A 80 11.57 -2.29 -19.83
CA ASN A 80 10.54 -1.32 -19.45
C ASN A 80 9.12 -1.89 -19.36
N ASP A 81 8.80 -3.01 -20.03
CA ASP A 81 7.41 -3.50 -20.09
C ASP A 81 6.91 -4.05 -18.75
N ASP A 82 7.80 -4.47 -17.86
CA ASP A 82 7.45 -4.96 -16.52
C ASP A 82 7.08 -3.83 -15.52
N LEU A 83 7.40 -2.58 -15.88
CA LEU A 83 7.41 -1.42 -15.00
C LEU A 83 6.49 -0.29 -15.48
N LEU A 84 6.11 -0.32 -16.75
CA LEU A 84 5.13 0.56 -17.37
C LEU A 84 3.76 -0.10 -17.36
N TYR A 85 2.76 0.61 -16.81
CA TYR A 85 1.37 0.18 -16.76
C TYR A 85 0.52 1.19 -17.51
N ASP A 86 0.14 0.85 -18.74
CA ASP A 86 -0.60 1.72 -19.66
C ASP A 86 -2.06 1.30 -19.89
N HIS A 87 -2.51 0.23 -19.22
CA HIS A 87 -3.87 -0.29 -19.32
C HIS A 87 -4.95 0.68 -18.83
N PHE A 88 -4.58 1.77 -18.14
CA PHE A 88 -5.51 2.83 -17.77
C PHE A 88 -5.71 3.87 -18.88
N ASN A 89 -4.77 4.02 -19.81
CA ASN A 89 -4.76 5.10 -20.82
C ASN A 89 -5.97 5.06 -21.77
N GLU A 90 -6.55 3.89 -21.99
CA GLU A 90 -7.72 3.71 -22.87
C GLU A 90 -9.05 4.14 -22.21
N ARG A 91 -9.06 4.43 -20.91
CA ARG A 91 -10.29 4.86 -20.20
C ARG A 91 -10.62 6.33 -20.53
N GLU A 92 -11.91 6.68 -20.51
CA GLU A 92 -12.35 8.07 -20.73
C GLU A 92 -12.07 8.97 -19.52
N ASP A 93 -12.30 8.44 -18.32
CA ASP A 93 -12.03 9.07 -17.04
C ASP A 93 -11.45 8.08 -16.03
N LEU A 94 -10.83 8.62 -14.98
CA LEU A 94 -10.23 7.83 -13.91
C LEU A 94 -10.27 8.61 -12.61
N TRP A 95 -10.82 7.99 -11.57
CA TRP A 95 -10.68 8.44 -10.20
C TRP A 95 -9.56 7.66 -9.53
N PHE A 96 -8.68 8.38 -8.82
CA PHE A 96 -7.67 7.77 -8.00
C PHE A 96 -7.62 8.41 -6.62
N ASP A 97 -7.30 7.59 -5.63
CA ASP A 97 -7.11 8.00 -4.24
C ASP A 97 -5.62 7.96 -3.90
N PHE A 98 -5.19 8.80 -2.94
CA PHE A 98 -3.83 8.79 -2.41
C PHE A 98 -3.87 8.77 -0.88
N VAL A 99 -3.02 7.93 -0.28
CA VAL A 99 -2.81 7.88 1.17
C VAL A 99 -1.34 7.58 1.46
N ALA A 100 -0.86 7.95 2.63
CA ALA A 100 0.52 7.76 3.05
C ALA A 100 0.63 7.64 4.57
N ASP A 101 1.82 7.28 5.08
CA ASP A 101 2.13 7.13 6.51
C ASP A 101 1.09 6.25 7.23
N THR A 102 0.90 5.06 6.69
CA THR A 102 -0.05 4.10 7.25
C THR A 102 0.60 3.23 8.32
N GLY A 103 -0.20 2.55 9.14
CA GLY A 103 0.34 1.57 10.07
C GLY A 103 1.01 2.14 11.33
N ASP A 104 0.83 3.42 11.63
CA ASP A 104 1.19 3.98 12.95
C ASP A 104 0.22 3.49 14.04
N GLY A 105 -1.09 3.53 13.76
CA GLY A 105 -2.12 2.91 14.59
C GLY A 105 -3.17 2.19 13.76
N GLY A 106 -3.66 1.06 14.26
CA GLY A 106 -4.59 0.25 13.49
C GLY A 106 -5.99 0.86 13.38
N ASN A 107 -6.51 1.53 14.42
CA ASN A 107 -7.83 2.19 14.36
C ASN A 107 -7.85 3.38 13.39
N SER A 108 -6.80 4.21 13.40
CA SER A 108 -6.66 5.36 12.48
C SER A 108 -6.47 4.87 11.04
N SER A 109 -5.56 3.92 10.82
CA SER A 109 -5.33 3.31 9.50
C SER A 109 -6.61 2.67 8.95
N TYR A 110 -7.35 1.92 9.77
CA TYR A 110 -8.63 1.31 9.38
C TYR A 110 -9.68 2.35 9.04
N THR A 111 -9.77 3.44 9.79
CA THR A 111 -10.76 4.50 9.53
C THR A 111 -10.56 5.09 8.14
N VAL A 112 -9.31 5.38 7.75
CA VAL A 112 -8.97 5.89 6.41
C VAL A 112 -9.20 4.80 5.36
N ALA A 113 -8.71 3.59 5.57
CA ALA A 113 -8.91 2.47 4.64
C ALA A 113 -10.40 2.19 4.38
N ARG A 114 -11.25 2.29 5.41
CA ARG A 114 -12.70 2.10 5.30
C ARG A 114 -13.37 3.19 4.46
N LEU A 115 -12.87 4.42 4.48
CA LEU A 115 -13.33 5.48 3.58
C LEU A 115 -12.90 5.17 2.14
N LEU A 116 -11.63 4.82 1.92
CA LEU A 116 -11.09 4.42 0.62
C LEU A 116 -11.83 3.22 0.00
N ALA A 117 -12.35 2.32 0.83
CA ALA A 117 -13.10 1.14 0.38
C ALA A 117 -14.53 1.45 -0.08
N GLN A 118 -15.12 2.57 0.36
CA GLN A 118 -16.53 2.87 0.07
C GLN A 118 -16.76 3.01 -1.44
N PRO A 119 -17.84 2.41 -2.00
CA PRO A 119 -18.17 2.58 -3.43
C PRO A 119 -18.37 4.04 -3.84
N SER A 120 -18.80 4.88 -2.89
CA SER A 120 -18.93 6.32 -3.05
C SER A 120 -18.82 7.04 -1.71
N ILE A 121 -18.26 8.25 -1.72
CA ILE A 121 -18.17 9.12 -0.54
C ILE A 121 -19.03 10.36 -0.79
N ARG A 122 -19.84 10.73 0.21
CA ARG A 122 -20.60 11.98 0.18
C ARG A 122 -19.87 13.04 1.00
N THR A 123 -19.58 14.18 0.40
CA THR A 123 -18.86 15.28 1.05
C THR A 123 -19.36 16.65 0.59
N VAL A 124 -19.06 17.70 1.34
CA VAL A 124 -19.41 19.09 0.99
C VAL A 124 -18.24 19.72 0.26
N ILE A 125 -18.45 20.15 -0.99
CA ILE A 125 -17.47 20.90 -1.78
C ILE A 125 -18.11 22.22 -2.18
N GLY A 126 -17.48 23.35 -1.85
CA GLY A 126 -18.04 24.67 -2.16
C GLY A 126 -19.43 24.94 -1.57
N GLY A 127 -19.75 24.34 -0.40
CA GLY A 127 -21.06 24.49 0.26
C GLY A 127 -22.18 23.60 -0.29
N SER A 128 -21.92 22.81 -1.33
CA SER A 128 -22.89 21.87 -1.91
C SER A 128 -22.52 20.42 -1.58
N MET A 129 -23.52 19.55 -1.43
CA MET A 129 -23.29 18.11 -1.24
C MET A 129 -22.93 17.45 -2.57
N HIS A 130 -21.77 16.80 -2.63
CA HIS A 130 -21.31 16.01 -3.77
C HIS A 130 -21.17 14.54 -3.38
N THR A 131 -21.42 13.66 -4.34
CA THR A 131 -21.13 12.22 -4.24
C THR A 131 -19.96 11.92 -5.16
N LEU A 132 -18.83 11.49 -4.60
CA LEU A 132 -17.64 11.10 -5.33
C LEU A 132 -17.59 9.58 -5.43
N PRO A 133 -17.24 9.00 -6.59
CA PRO A 133 -17.03 7.56 -6.69
C PRO A 133 -15.74 7.15 -5.97
N ARG A 134 -15.60 5.86 -5.67
CA ARG A 134 -14.32 5.29 -5.24
C ARG A 134 -13.27 5.41 -6.33
N GLY A 135 -12.01 5.64 -5.98
CA GLY A 135 -10.92 5.48 -6.92
C GLY A 135 -10.83 4.05 -7.46
N ASN A 136 -10.67 3.90 -8.78
CA ASN A 136 -10.28 2.62 -9.38
C ASN A 136 -8.77 2.37 -9.21
N LEU A 137 -8.01 3.41 -8.87
CA LEU A 137 -6.58 3.36 -8.59
C LEU A 137 -6.33 3.94 -7.20
N LEU A 138 -5.65 3.20 -6.34
CA LEU A 138 -5.16 3.67 -5.04
C LEU A 138 -3.64 3.77 -5.09
N ILE A 139 -3.10 4.95 -4.82
CA ILE A 139 -1.67 5.15 -4.65
C ILE A 139 -1.36 5.25 -3.15
N ILE A 140 -0.48 4.37 -2.65
CA ILE A 140 0.02 4.48 -1.28
C ILE A 140 1.45 5.00 -1.32
N GLY A 141 1.64 6.19 -0.79
CA GLY A 141 2.96 6.73 -0.54
C GLY A 141 3.49 6.16 0.76
N GLY A 142 4.32 5.11 0.70
CA GLY A 142 5.31 4.67 1.71
C GLY A 142 4.98 4.72 3.21
N ASP A 143 6.00 4.37 3.99
CA ASP A 143 5.93 4.23 5.43
C ASP A 143 4.71 3.39 5.84
N LEU A 144 4.73 2.13 5.38
CA LEU A 144 3.54 1.27 5.40
C LEU A 144 3.25 0.73 6.79
N ALA A 145 4.29 0.45 7.57
CA ALA A 145 4.16 -0.13 8.90
C ALA A 145 5.28 0.32 9.83
N TYR A 146 4.88 0.95 10.93
CA TYR A 146 5.80 1.41 11.97
C TYR A 146 6.00 0.37 13.09
N PRO A 147 7.10 0.46 13.88
CA PRO A 147 8.22 1.39 13.71
C PRO A 147 9.25 0.91 12.68
N ASN A 148 9.22 -0.37 12.31
CA ASN A 148 10.17 -0.98 11.38
C ASN A 148 9.48 -2.08 10.55
N PRO A 149 10.04 -2.44 9.39
CA PRO A 149 9.48 -3.44 8.52
C PRO A 149 9.75 -4.83 9.09
N SER A 150 8.71 -5.65 9.14
CA SER A 150 8.75 -7.06 9.51
C SER A 150 7.45 -7.72 9.06
N SER A 151 7.42 -9.05 8.96
CA SER A 151 6.17 -9.78 8.71
C SER A 151 5.07 -9.41 9.71
N PHE A 152 5.40 -9.30 11.00
CA PHE A 152 4.42 -8.96 12.03
C PHE A 152 3.85 -7.55 11.86
N THR A 153 4.70 -6.54 11.64
CA THR A 153 4.26 -5.14 11.50
C THR A 153 3.48 -4.95 10.21
N TYR A 154 3.94 -5.49 9.08
CA TYR A 154 3.19 -5.42 7.81
C TYR A 154 1.83 -6.10 7.91
N GLU A 155 1.75 -7.31 8.48
CA GLU A 155 0.46 -8.01 8.63
C GLU A 155 -0.50 -7.26 9.55
N ARG A 156 -0.03 -6.89 10.75
CA ARG A 156 -0.92 -6.38 11.79
C ARG A 156 -1.23 -4.89 11.65
N ARG A 157 -0.29 -4.09 11.14
CA ARG A 157 -0.42 -2.63 11.07
C ARG A 157 -0.82 -2.14 9.68
N PHE A 158 -0.44 -2.85 8.62
CA PHE A 158 -0.75 -2.44 7.24
C PHE A 158 -1.84 -3.32 6.60
N PHE A 159 -1.60 -4.61 6.41
CA PHE A 159 -2.51 -5.49 5.66
C PHE A 159 -3.88 -5.63 6.34
N ARG A 160 -3.91 -5.97 7.63
CA ARG A 160 -5.18 -6.21 8.34
C ARG A 160 -6.15 -5.04 8.28
N PRO A 161 -5.77 -3.78 8.59
CA PRO A 161 -6.69 -2.66 8.44
C PRO A 161 -7.31 -2.55 7.03
N PHE A 162 -6.51 -2.77 5.98
CA PHE A 162 -7.02 -2.71 4.60
C PHE A 162 -7.89 -3.92 4.24
N GLU A 163 -7.53 -5.13 4.67
CA GLU A 163 -8.34 -6.34 4.48
C GLU A 163 -9.70 -6.23 5.16
N TYR A 164 -9.74 -5.69 6.39
CA TYR A 164 -10.99 -5.44 7.08
C TYR A 164 -11.85 -4.37 6.40
N ALA A 165 -11.22 -3.38 5.76
CA ALA A 165 -11.92 -2.31 5.04
C ALA A 165 -12.52 -2.79 3.72
N LEU A 166 -11.77 -3.58 2.95
CA LEU A 166 -12.20 -4.18 1.70
C LEU A 166 -11.68 -5.62 1.66
N GLN A 167 -12.59 -6.59 1.78
CA GLN A 167 -12.21 -8.00 1.86
C GLN A 167 -11.57 -8.49 0.56
N PRO A 168 -10.53 -9.34 0.64
CA PRO A 168 -9.91 -9.93 -0.53
C PRO A 168 -10.86 -10.89 -1.26
N PRO A 169 -10.53 -11.29 -2.51
CA PRO A 169 -11.32 -12.29 -3.22
C PRO A 169 -11.40 -13.62 -2.47
N PRO A 170 -12.48 -14.40 -2.61
CA PRO A 170 -12.68 -15.64 -1.84
C PRO A 170 -11.60 -16.73 -2.01
N TRP A 171 -10.84 -16.67 -3.11
CA TRP A 171 -9.75 -17.61 -3.40
C TRP A 171 -8.38 -17.12 -2.91
N TYR A 172 -8.31 -15.90 -2.34
CA TYR A 172 -7.08 -15.39 -1.74
C TYR A 172 -6.63 -16.27 -0.58
N ARG A 173 -5.32 -16.47 -0.45
CA ARG A 173 -4.69 -17.16 0.67
C ARG A 173 -3.50 -16.35 1.15
N ASP A 174 -3.39 -16.18 2.46
CA ASP A 174 -2.34 -15.36 3.08
C ASP A 174 -0.92 -15.85 2.76
N GLU A 175 -0.77 -17.16 2.56
CA GLU A 175 0.50 -17.83 2.25
C GLU A 175 0.88 -17.77 0.77
N HIS A 176 -0.04 -17.33 -0.09
CA HIS A 176 0.16 -17.33 -1.54
C HIS A 176 1.22 -16.32 -1.96
N ILE A 177 2.09 -16.76 -2.88
CA ILE A 177 3.17 -15.97 -3.47
C ILE A 177 2.97 -16.01 -4.98
N ALA A 178 2.80 -14.86 -5.61
CA ALA A 178 2.71 -14.72 -7.05
C ALA A 178 4.06 -15.08 -7.69
N LEU A 179 4.06 -16.12 -8.51
CA LEU A 179 5.24 -16.56 -9.27
C LEU A 179 5.45 -15.70 -10.51
N ASP A 180 4.34 -15.33 -11.17
CA ASP A 180 4.33 -14.40 -12.28
C ASP A 180 3.25 -13.35 -12.02
N LYS A 181 3.64 -12.09 -12.16
CA LYS A 181 2.74 -10.95 -11.97
C LYS A 181 2.52 -10.26 -13.31
N PRO A 182 1.38 -9.60 -13.51
CA PRO A 182 0.20 -9.59 -12.62
C PRO A 182 -0.55 -10.92 -12.67
N GLU A 183 -0.92 -11.47 -11.51
CA GLU A 183 -1.71 -12.70 -11.42
C GLU A 183 -3.19 -12.35 -11.56
N LEU A 184 -3.66 -12.29 -12.82
CA LEU A 184 -5.01 -11.87 -13.14
C LEU A 184 -6.07 -12.79 -12.49
N PRO A 185 -7.21 -12.23 -12.04
CA PRO A 185 -8.32 -13.01 -11.51
C PRO A 185 -8.85 -14.05 -12.52
N PRO A 186 -9.46 -15.16 -12.05
CA PRO A 186 -10.11 -16.12 -12.93
C PRO A 186 -11.14 -15.44 -13.86
N GLY A 187 -11.04 -15.72 -15.16
CA GLY A 187 -11.92 -15.15 -16.18
C GLY A 187 -11.45 -13.82 -16.78
N VAL A 188 -10.33 -13.25 -16.29
CA VAL A 188 -9.71 -12.05 -16.85
C VAL A 188 -8.47 -12.47 -17.66
N SER A 189 -8.45 -12.16 -18.95
CA SER A 189 -7.32 -12.54 -19.83
C SER A 189 -6.30 -11.42 -19.96
N LYS A 190 -6.73 -10.16 -19.83
CA LYS A 190 -5.89 -8.97 -19.95
C LYS A 190 -6.14 -8.00 -18.81
N MET A 191 -5.12 -7.23 -18.45
CA MET A 191 -5.24 -6.19 -17.42
C MET A 191 -6.31 -5.13 -17.77
N THR A 192 -6.47 -4.80 -19.06
CA THR A 192 -7.47 -3.85 -19.54
C THR A 192 -8.92 -4.31 -19.30
N GLU A 193 -9.15 -5.62 -19.12
CA GLU A 193 -10.46 -6.21 -18.85
C GLU A 193 -10.79 -6.22 -17.34
N TYR A 194 -9.83 -5.91 -16.46
CA TYR A 194 -10.06 -5.89 -15.02
C TYR A 194 -10.69 -4.56 -14.57
N ASP A 195 -11.88 -4.64 -13.97
CA ASP A 195 -12.64 -3.47 -13.50
C ASP A 195 -12.60 -3.24 -11.98
N GLY A 196 -11.92 -4.13 -11.23
CA GLY A 196 -11.76 -3.97 -9.79
C GLY A 196 -10.74 -2.87 -9.42
N PRO A 197 -10.73 -2.41 -8.15
CA PRO A 197 -9.78 -1.41 -7.70
C PRO A 197 -8.36 -2.00 -7.69
N GLN A 198 -7.40 -1.22 -8.15
CA GLN A 198 -5.97 -1.56 -8.19
C GLN A 198 -5.21 -0.67 -7.22
N CYS A 199 -4.10 -1.17 -6.68
CA CYS A 199 -3.24 -0.41 -5.78
C CYS A 199 -1.78 -0.48 -6.23
N PHE A 200 -1.14 0.69 -6.23
CA PHE A 200 0.28 0.85 -6.45
C PHE A 200 0.90 1.59 -5.27
N ILE A 201 2.10 1.19 -4.89
CA ILE A 201 2.71 1.56 -3.62
C ILE A 201 4.18 1.84 -3.85
N ILE A 202 4.65 2.99 -3.38
CA ILE A 202 6.08 3.32 -3.28
C ILE A 202 6.57 3.09 -1.84
N PRO A 203 7.81 2.66 -1.62
CA PRO A 203 8.34 2.53 -0.27
C PRO A 203 8.70 3.88 0.34
N GLY A 204 8.56 3.98 1.67
CA GLY A 204 9.07 5.07 2.48
C GLY A 204 10.39 4.71 3.18
N ASN A 205 10.93 5.62 3.99
CA ASN A 205 12.18 5.35 4.70
C ASN A 205 12.05 4.23 5.73
N HIS A 206 10.89 4.09 6.39
CA HIS A 206 10.66 2.99 7.34
C HIS A 206 10.62 1.63 6.65
N ASP A 207 10.20 1.56 5.37
CA ASP A 207 10.18 0.31 4.60
C ASP A 207 11.58 -0.16 4.19
N TRP A 208 12.56 0.74 4.24
CA TRP A 208 13.94 0.48 3.84
C TRP A 208 14.86 -0.02 4.96
N PHE A 209 14.40 -0.05 6.22
CA PHE A 209 15.27 -0.43 7.34
C PHE A 209 15.78 -1.88 7.26
N ASP A 210 15.09 -2.77 6.54
CA ASP A 210 15.55 -4.15 6.29
C ASP A 210 16.13 -4.36 4.88
N GLY A 211 16.52 -3.28 4.19
CA GLY A 211 17.01 -3.35 2.80
C GLY A 211 15.89 -3.63 1.79
N LEU A 212 14.66 -3.19 2.08
CA LEU A 212 13.46 -3.34 1.24
C LEU A 212 12.92 -4.79 1.14
N HIS A 213 13.47 -5.72 1.92
CA HIS A 213 13.12 -7.13 1.81
C HIS A 213 11.63 -7.41 2.12
N THR A 214 11.12 -6.87 3.24
CA THR A 214 9.70 -7.06 3.62
C THR A 214 8.77 -6.41 2.60
N PHE A 215 9.11 -5.22 2.11
CA PHE A 215 8.33 -4.55 1.06
C PHE A 215 8.21 -5.44 -0.18
N MET A 216 9.32 -6.00 -0.67
CA MET A 216 9.28 -6.88 -1.85
C MET A 216 8.41 -8.12 -1.60
N ARG A 217 8.53 -8.74 -0.43
CA ARG A 217 7.74 -9.92 -0.07
C ARG A 217 6.24 -9.62 -0.02
N TYR A 218 5.83 -8.51 0.57
CA TYR A 218 4.40 -8.24 0.78
C TYR A 218 3.77 -7.51 -0.39
N ILE A 219 4.47 -6.60 -1.04
CA ILE A 219 3.88 -5.76 -2.08
C ILE A 219 4.14 -6.33 -3.47
N CYS A 220 5.38 -6.72 -3.75
CA CYS A 220 5.77 -7.22 -5.06
C CYS A 220 5.50 -8.71 -5.27
N HIS A 221 5.34 -9.50 -4.20
CA HIS A 221 5.02 -10.93 -4.34
C HIS A 221 3.58 -11.31 -3.96
N LYS A 222 2.81 -10.49 -3.22
CA LYS A 222 1.37 -10.74 -3.03
C LYS A 222 0.56 -10.07 -4.13
N SER A 223 -0.54 -10.69 -4.54
CA SER A 223 -1.42 -10.17 -5.60
C SER A 223 -2.53 -9.25 -5.07
N TRP A 224 -2.73 -9.18 -3.75
CA TRP A 224 -3.85 -8.46 -3.15
C TRP A 224 -3.48 -7.80 -1.82
N LEU A 225 -3.98 -6.58 -1.61
CA LEU A 225 -4.08 -5.90 -0.33
C LEU A 225 -5.56 -5.76 -0.03
N GLY A 226 -6.13 -6.65 0.80
CA GLY A 226 -7.59 -6.77 0.85
C GLY A 226 -8.17 -6.97 -0.55
N GLY A 227 -9.22 -6.23 -0.91
CA GLY A 227 -9.83 -6.26 -2.25
C GLY A 227 -9.16 -5.36 -3.30
N TRP A 228 -8.04 -4.71 -2.98
CA TRP A 228 -7.24 -3.98 -3.97
C TRP A 228 -6.23 -4.91 -4.64
N PHE A 229 -6.24 -4.95 -5.96
CA PHE A 229 -5.30 -5.77 -6.74
C PHE A 229 -3.92 -5.11 -6.80
N LEU A 230 -2.85 -5.88 -6.56
CA LEU A 230 -1.45 -5.43 -6.54
C LEU A 230 -0.68 -5.95 -7.77
N PRO A 231 -0.78 -5.28 -8.93
CA PRO A 231 -0.11 -5.72 -10.14
C PRO A 231 1.40 -5.48 -10.13
N GLN A 232 1.90 -4.61 -9.24
CA GLN A 232 3.28 -4.15 -9.27
C GLN A 232 4.31 -5.26 -9.01
N LYS A 233 5.41 -5.21 -9.77
CA LYS A 233 6.55 -6.16 -9.70
C LYS A 233 7.79 -5.62 -8.98
N LYS A 234 7.89 -4.29 -8.85
CA LYS A 234 9.05 -3.55 -8.33
C LYS A 234 8.58 -2.46 -7.38
N SER A 235 9.53 -1.84 -6.68
CA SER A 235 9.30 -0.72 -5.76
C SER A 235 9.09 0.63 -6.44
N TYR A 236 9.35 0.71 -7.75
CA TYR A 236 9.12 1.88 -8.59
C TYR A 236 8.34 1.47 -9.84
N PHE A 237 7.60 2.40 -10.44
CA PHE A 237 6.71 2.13 -11.58
C PHE A 237 6.35 3.42 -12.33
N ALA A 238 5.86 3.27 -13.56
CA ALA A 238 5.22 4.33 -14.33
C ALA A 238 3.79 3.93 -14.70
N LEU A 239 2.82 4.79 -14.45
CA LEU A 239 1.44 4.62 -14.90
C LEU A 239 1.14 5.64 -15.99
N HIS A 240 0.60 5.16 -17.11
CA HIS A 240 0.04 6.02 -18.15
C HIS A 240 -1.48 6.03 -18.00
N LEU A 241 -1.99 7.20 -17.60
CA LEU A 241 -3.40 7.43 -17.31
C LEU A 241 -4.12 8.11 -18.49
N PRO A 242 -5.47 8.16 -18.46
CA PRO A 242 -6.25 8.90 -19.45
C PRO A 242 -5.79 10.34 -19.65
N LYS A 243 -6.10 10.89 -20.82
CA LYS A 243 -5.86 12.30 -21.17
C LYS A 243 -4.38 12.70 -21.06
N GLY A 244 -3.49 11.73 -21.26
CA GLY A 244 -2.05 11.94 -21.28
C GLY A 244 -1.42 12.22 -19.91
N TRP A 245 -2.12 11.92 -18.81
CA TRP A 245 -1.54 12.04 -17.49
C TRP A 245 -0.59 10.89 -17.19
N TRP A 246 0.46 11.19 -16.44
CA TRP A 246 1.44 10.20 -16.01
C TRP A 246 1.64 10.25 -14.51
N ILE A 247 1.72 9.08 -13.88
CA ILE A 247 2.19 8.94 -12.51
C ILE A 247 3.52 8.19 -12.53
N PHE A 248 4.55 8.79 -11.94
CA PHE A 248 5.82 8.12 -11.65
C PHE A 248 5.93 7.88 -10.15
N GLY A 249 6.00 6.61 -9.77
CA GLY A 249 6.27 6.18 -8.40
C GLY A 249 7.75 5.88 -8.22
N LEU A 250 8.45 6.72 -7.46
CA LEU A 250 9.90 6.62 -7.27
C LEU A 250 10.23 5.96 -5.94
N ASP A 251 11.28 5.14 -5.97
CA ASP A 251 11.90 4.55 -4.79
C ASP A 251 13.22 5.27 -4.51
N LEU A 252 13.20 6.17 -3.54
CA LEU A 252 14.33 7.03 -3.18
C LEU A 252 15.25 6.45 -2.10
N SER A 253 15.01 5.23 -1.62
CA SER A 253 15.78 4.63 -0.51
C SER A 253 15.91 5.54 0.73
N LEU A 254 16.85 5.22 1.62
CA LEU A 254 17.14 6.03 2.82
C LEU A 254 17.85 7.35 2.51
N HIS A 255 18.53 7.47 1.37
CA HIS A 255 19.40 8.62 1.08
C HIS A 255 18.79 9.63 0.12
N GLY A 256 17.56 9.39 -0.37
CA GLY A 256 16.98 10.25 -1.40
C GLY A 256 17.53 9.97 -2.80
N ASP A 257 18.12 8.80 -3.02
CA ASP A 257 18.87 8.45 -4.24
C ASP A 257 18.09 7.52 -5.17
N VAL A 258 18.15 7.86 -6.47
CA VAL A 258 17.60 7.07 -7.57
C VAL A 258 18.74 6.27 -8.18
N ASP A 259 18.67 4.95 -8.10
CA ASP A 259 19.70 4.10 -8.69
C ASP A 259 19.74 4.21 -10.22
N VAL A 260 20.85 3.78 -10.82
CA VAL A 260 21.08 3.91 -12.27
C VAL A 260 20.04 3.18 -13.13
N TYR A 261 19.48 2.06 -12.68
CA TYR A 261 18.47 1.31 -13.43
C TYR A 261 17.13 2.01 -13.40
N GLN A 262 16.73 2.50 -12.22
CA GLN A 262 15.54 3.31 -12.06
C GLN A 262 15.62 4.60 -12.87
N PHE A 263 16.77 5.29 -12.82
CA PHE A 263 17.01 6.48 -13.63
C PHE A 263 16.91 6.17 -15.12
N LYS A 264 17.57 5.10 -15.60
CA LYS A 264 17.53 4.68 -17.00
C LYS A 264 16.11 4.35 -17.45
N PHE A 265 15.34 3.64 -16.62
CA PHE A 265 13.94 3.33 -16.88
C PHE A 265 13.11 4.61 -17.08
N PHE A 266 13.13 5.53 -16.11
CA PHE A 266 12.34 6.76 -16.21
C PHE A 266 12.82 7.68 -17.33
N ALA A 267 14.13 7.78 -17.57
CA ALA A 267 14.68 8.54 -18.68
C ALA A 267 14.18 7.99 -20.03
N ASP A 268 14.16 6.67 -20.20
CA ASP A 268 13.66 6.03 -21.42
C ASP A 268 12.16 6.27 -21.61
N VAL A 269 11.35 6.11 -20.56
CA VAL A 269 9.90 6.42 -20.62
C VAL A 269 9.67 7.89 -20.99
N CYS A 270 10.37 8.82 -20.34
CA CYS A 270 10.25 10.24 -20.62
C CYS A 270 10.69 10.62 -22.04
N GLN A 271 11.75 10.01 -22.57
CA GLN A 271 12.26 10.31 -23.92
C GLN A 271 11.44 9.66 -25.03
N ASN A 272 10.96 8.43 -24.82
CA ASN A 272 10.39 7.62 -25.90
C ASN A 272 8.86 7.49 -25.85
N LYS A 273 8.21 7.75 -24.72
CA LYS A 273 6.77 7.51 -24.51
C LYS A 273 6.00 8.77 -24.12
N VAL A 274 6.61 9.67 -23.36
CA VAL A 274 5.99 10.94 -22.98
C VAL A 274 6.16 11.95 -24.13
N HIS A 275 5.05 12.35 -24.76
CA HIS A 275 5.04 13.34 -25.85
C HIS A 275 4.12 14.53 -25.49
N PHE A 276 4.61 15.77 -25.66
CA PHE A 276 3.94 17.11 -25.61
C PHE A 276 2.83 17.38 -24.56
N LEU A 277 2.85 18.59 -23.94
CA LEU A 277 1.75 19.20 -23.13
C LEU A 277 1.00 18.21 -22.22
N ARG A 278 1.74 17.55 -21.34
CA ARG A 278 1.20 16.53 -20.43
C ARG A 278 1.62 16.77 -19.00
N LEU A 279 0.73 16.37 -18.11
CA LEU A 279 0.89 16.59 -16.69
C LEU A 279 1.55 15.38 -16.06
N LEU A 280 2.71 15.63 -15.47
CA LEU A 280 3.49 14.63 -14.77
C LEU A 280 3.23 14.74 -13.28
N ILE A 281 2.77 13.66 -12.67
CA ILE A 281 2.66 13.54 -11.23
C ILE A 281 3.81 12.66 -10.74
N PHE A 282 4.70 13.25 -9.96
CA PHE A 282 5.71 12.50 -9.22
C PHE A 282 5.23 12.32 -7.79
N PHE A 283 5.10 11.06 -7.36
CA PHE A 283 4.99 10.72 -5.95
C PHE A 283 6.34 10.23 -5.47
N PHE A 284 6.88 10.90 -4.46
CA PHE A 284 8.08 10.45 -3.78
C PHE A 284 8.07 10.86 -2.31
N LEU A 285 8.54 9.95 -1.45
CA LEU A 285 8.88 10.24 -0.07
C LEU A 285 10.35 10.60 0.03
N THR A 286 10.65 11.72 0.69
CA THR A 286 12.02 12.05 1.05
C THR A 286 12.39 11.43 2.39
N SER A 287 13.67 11.16 2.62
CA SER A 287 14.21 10.59 3.87
C SER A 287 13.94 11.39 5.15
N LEU A 288 13.38 12.60 5.02
CA LEU A 288 12.95 13.47 6.12
C LEU A 288 11.46 13.33 6.45
N GLY A 289 10.77 12.30 5.93
CA GLY A 289 9.34 12.08 6.14
C GLY A 289 8.45 13.16 5.50
N THR A 290 8.97 13.89 4.49
CA THR A 290 8.15 14.84 3.73
C THR A 290 7.73 14.25 2.41
N TRP A 291 6.41 14.10 2.24
CA TRP A 291 5.78 13.81 0.96
C TRP A 291 5.96 14.99 0.03
N LYS A 292 6.49 14.73 -1.16
CA LYS A 292 6.47 15.71 -2.23
C LYS A 292 5.63 15.15 -3.37
N LEU A 293 4.41 15.66 -3.44
CA LEU A 293 3.63 15.60 -4.67
C LEU A 293 4.17 16.71 -5.58
N LYS A 294 4.96 16.33 -6.58
CA LYS A 294 5.42 17.29 -7.59
C LYS A 294 4.60 17.10 -8.84
N VAL A 295 3.67 18.03 -9.05
CA VAL A 295 2.92 18.15 -10.29
C VAL A 295 3.73 19.06 -11.22
N ILE A 296 4.26 18.51 -12.31
CA ILE A 296 5.02 19.26 -13.30
C ILE A 296 4.17 19.41 -14.55
N PHE A 297 3.90 20.65 -14.91
CA PHE A 297 3.39 21.01 -16.23
C PHE A 297 4.60 21.11 -17.15
N THR A 298 4.75 20.15 -18.06
CA THR A 298 5.81 20.24 -19.07
C THR A 298 5.21 20.74 -20.38
N ASP A 299 5.51 22.00 -20.70
CA ASP A 299 5.51 22.50 -22.07
C ASP A 299 6.87 22.07 -22.67
N LEU A 300 7.01 20.79 -23.04
CA LEU A 300 8.16 20.40 -23.85
C LEU A 300 7.95 21.01 -25.24
N ILE A 301 8.54 22.19 -25.45
CA ILE A 301 8.72 22.80 -26.76
C ILE A 301 9.90 22.07 -27.41
N ASP A 302 9.59 21.36 -28.51
CA ASP A 302 10.43 20.74 -29.54
C ASP A 302 11.85 20.26 -29.18
#